data_AF-A0AAN6IMP3-F1
#
_entry.id   AF-A0AAN6IMP3-F1
#
_cell.length_a   1.000
_cell.length_b   1.000
_cell.length_c   1.000
_cell.angle_alpha   90.00
_cell.angle_beta   90.00
_cell.angle_gamma   90.00
#
_symmetry.space_group_name_H-M   'P 1'
#
loop_
_entity.id
_entity.type
_entity.pdbx_description
1 polymer ?
#
loop_
_entity_poly.entity_id
_entity_poly.type
_entity_poly.pdbx_seq_one_letter_code
_entity_poly.pdbx_strand_id
1 'polypeptide(L)'
;AARDWNDSTIYVDMWAAVCCHARALGGDADPRDWRDECDDWGEKDRKVLDDCVTLETNEEWLDGGIWERTIKTLGELKQRILELMSRAINKDTVGQLRAYRKKANWASEGVGADADVEVSIELSGLLPELSQLVSVLSELLPFSGSAYLLRSLAAELDMFLVDRVASAHQFNSSGGWQFAMDVSAISRVLHASAGGSALQGPSGQLLAKAMECARILSCSLDGEELPGNSDMTLSLSEWAPAILDAATDDKEAMLVLGKLGVKHLSIEQIRQLVKRRVDFAATFSSPEMF
;
A
#
# COMPACT_ATOMS: atom_id res chain seq x y z
N ALA A 1 -24.88 9.72 -6.76
CA ALA A 1 -26.19 9.29 -7.27
C ALA A 1 -27.00 8.58 -6.20
N ALA A 2 -26.79 7.28 -5.91
CA ALA A 2 -27.61 6.58 -4.90
C ALA A 2 -27.54 7.19 -3.48
N ARG A 3 -26.35 7.66 -3.07
CA ARG A 3 -26.18 8.45 -1.83
C ARG A 3 -26.93 9.78 -1.90
N ASP A 4 -26.72 10.54 -2.96
CA ASP A 4 -27.41 11.83 -3.16
C ASP A 4 -28.94 11.67 -3.21
N TRP A 5 -29.45 10.55 -3.73
CA TRP A 5 -30.87 10.21 -3.68
C TRP A 5 -31.33 9.84 -2.28
N ASN A 6 -30.49 9.14 -1.51
CA ASN A 6 -30.79 8.85 -0.11
C ASN A 6 -30.91 10.11 0.75
N ASP A 7 -30.14 11.15 0.42
CA ASP A 7 -30.11 12.41 1.18
C ASP A 7 -31.10 13.46 0.63
N SER A 8 -31.80 13.16 -0.47
CA SER A 8 -32.75 14.08 -1.09
C SER A 8 -34.08 14.09 -0.32
N THR A 9 -34.59 15.29 -0.06
CA THR A 9 -35.82 15.52 0.73
C THR A 9 -37.00 14.71 0.22
N ILE A 10 -37.14 14.58 -1.11
CA ILE A 10 -38.23 13.81 -1.73
C ILE A 10 -38.17 12.33 -1.30
N TYR A 11 -36.99 11.71 -1.32
CA TYR A 11 -36.85 10.30 -0.98
C TYR A 11 -36.89 10.06 0.53
N VAL A 12 -36.49 11.05 1.33
CA VAL A 12 -36.66 11.04 2.79
C VAL A 12 -38.14 11.08 3.15
N ASP A 13 -38.91 11.98 2.53
CA ASP A 13 -40.36 12.10 2.75
C ASP A 13 -41.09 10.82 2.28
N MET A 14 -40.69 10.26 1.13
CA MET A 14 -41.20 8.97 0.66
C MET A 14 -40.84 7.82 1.61
N TRP A 15 -39.62 7.81 2.16
CA TRP A 15 -39.19 6.78 3.10
C TRP A 15 -39.99 6.85 4.39
N ALA A 16 -40.20 8.06 4.94
CA ALA A 16 -41.07 8.27 6.09
C ALA A 16 -42.50 7.76 5.83
N ALA A 17 -43.05 8.03 4.64
CA ALA A 17 -44.35 7.53 4.23
C ALA A 17 -44.41 5.99 4.17
N VAL A 18 -43.37 5.33 3.65
CA VAL A 18 -43.26 3.85 3.62
C VAL A 18 -43.15 3.27 5.03
N CYS A 19 -42.33 3.84 5.90
CA CYS A 19 -42.23 3.42 7.31
C CYS A 19 -43.58 3.54 8.05
N CYS A 20 -44.28 4.65 7.82
CA CYS A 20 -45.61 4.89 8.35
C CYS A 20 -46.64 3.84 7.87
N HIS A 21 -46.64 3.53 6.58
CA HIS A 21 -47.52 2.52 5.99
C HIS A 21 -47.22 1.10 6.52
N ALA A 22 -45.95 0.70 6.55
CA ALA A 22 -45.53 -0.60 7.10
C ALA A 22 -45.97 -0.78 8.57
N ARG A 23 -45.89 0.30 9.37
CA ARG A 23 -46.35 0.30 10.77
C ARG A 23 -47.87 0.14 10.87
N ALA A 24 -48.63 0.83 10.04
CA ALA A 24 -50.09 0.78 10.06
C ALA A 24 -50.65 -0.60 9.68
N LEU A 25 -49.90 -1.37 8.87
CA LEU A 25 -50.20 -2.76 8.56
C LEU A 25 -49.86 -3.75 9.70
N GLY A 26 -49.30 -3.28 10.81
CA GLY A 26 -49.15 -4.04 12.05
C GLY A 26 -48.01 -5.06 12.08
N GLY A 27 -47.05 -4.94 11.17
CA GLY A 27 -45.89 -5.84 11.12
C GLY A 27 -44.67 -5.27 11.83
N ASP A 28 -44.00 -6.10 12.64
CA ASP A 28 -42.57 -5.95 13.02
C ASP A 28 -41.65 -6.25 11.82
N ALA A 29 -42.17 -6.11 10.59
CA ALA A 29 -41.49 -6.40 9.34
C ALA A 29 -40.67 -5.18 8.93
N ASP A 30 -39.42 -5.41 8.50
CA ASP A 30 -38.55 -4.35 7.99
C ASP A 30 -39.29 -3.63 6.83
N PRO A 31 -39.51 -2.30 6.87
CA PRO A 31 -40.22 -1.58 5.80
C PRO A 31 -39.51 -1.69 4.46
N ARG A 32 -38.24 -2.13 4.47
CA ARG A 32 -37.44 -2.39 3.27
C ARG A 32 -37.81 -3.71 2.57
N ASP A 33 -38.64 -4.57 3.17
CA ASP A 33 -39.13 -5.85 2.60
C ASP A 33 -40.50 -5.74 1.90
N TRP A 34 -41.02 -4.52 1.71
CA TRP A 34 -42.30 -4.20 1.05
C TRP A 34 -42.47 -4.71 -0.40
N ARG A 35 -41.47 -5.37 -1.00
CA ARG A 35 -41.48 -5.77 -2.41
C ARG A 35 -42.38 -6.96 -2.74
N ASP A 36 -42.73 -7.80 -1.77
CA ASP A 36 -43.46 -9.04 -2.06
C ASP A 36 -44.97 -8.83 -2.25
N GLU A 37 -45.52 -7.65 -1.91
CA GLU A 37 -46.96 -7.34 -1.96
C GLU A 37 -47.31 -6.11 -2.83
N CYS A 38 -46.37 -5.67 -3.67
CA CYS A 38 -46.41 -4.37 -4.36
C CYS A 38 -47.45 -4.25 -5.50
N ASP A 39 -48.11 -5.35 -5.87
CA ASP A 39 -49.03 -5.38 -7.01
C ASP A 39 -50.43 -4.81 -6.71
N ASP A 40 -50.78 -4.59 -5.44
CA ASP A 40 -52.15 -4.22 -4.99
C ASP A 40 -52.23 -2.85 -4.31
N TRP A 41 -51.47 -1.84 -4.78
CA TRP A 41 -51.55 -0.47 -4.25
C TRP A 41 -52.91 0.17 -4.55
N GLY A 42 -53.74 0.39 -3.53
CA GLY A 42 -55.13 0.82 -3.70
C GLY A 42 -55.57 1.96 -2.79
N GLU A 43 -56.88 2.18 -2.74
CA GLU A 43 -57.50 3.27 -1.96
C GLU A 43 -57.39 3.06 -0.44
N LYS A 44 -57.19 1.82 -0.01
CA LYS A 44 -56.92 1.46 1.40
C LYS A 44 -55.54 1.95 1.84
N ASP A 45 -54.52 1.81 1.00
CA ASP A 45 -53.15 2.24 1.29
C ASP A 45 -53.04 3.77 1.32
N ARG A 46 -53.79 4.44 0.43
CA ARG A 46 -53.89 5.90 0.44
C ARG A 46 -54.52 6.43 1.73
N LYS A 47 -55.57 5.78 2.23
CA LYS A 47 -56.20 6.15 3.50
C LYS A 47 -55.25 5.95 4.68
N VAL A 48 -54.47 4.87 4.68
CA VAL A 48 -53.43 4.62 5.67
C VAL A 48 -52.37 5.74 5.68
N LEU A 49 -51.93 6.21 4.52
CA LEU A 49 -50.99 7.32 4.39
C LEU A 49 -51.58 8.66 4.89
N ASP A 50 -52.84 8.96 4.56
CA ASP A 50 -53.54 10.17 5.03
C ASP A 50 -53.72 10.16 6.56
N ASP A 51 -53.99 9.00 7.15
CA ASP A 51 -54.14 8.82 8.61
C ASP A 51 -52.77 8.86 9.34
N CYS A 52 -51.66 8.50 8.67
CA CYS A 52 -50.31 8.44 9.24
C CYS A 52 -49.68 9.80 9.57
N VAL A 53 -50.21 10.92 9.06
CA VAL A 53 -49.75 12.28 9.40
C VAL A 53 -49.90 12.58 10.91
N THR A 54 -50.67 11.77 11.63
CA THR A 54 -50.95 11.93 13.07
C THR A 54 -50.12 11.03 13.99
N LEU A 55 -49.31 10.11 13.46
CA LEU A 55 -48.52 9.18 14.25
C LEU A 55 -47.15 9.78 14.62
N GLU A 56 -46.84 9.80 15.91
CA GLU A 56 -45.51 10.19 16.42
C GLU A 56 -44.41 9.36 15.71
N THR A 57 -43.52 10.06 15.00
CA THR A 57 -42.36 9.49 14.31
C THR A 57 -41.44 8.81 15.32
N ASN A 58 -41.40 7.48 15.29
CA ASN A 58 -40.44 6.73 16.09
C ASN A 58 -39.08 6.80 15.39
N GLU A 59 -38.10 7.44 16.03
CA GLU A 59 -36.80 7.78 15.43
C GLU A 59 -35.98 6.56 15.00
N GLU A 60 -36.22 5.38 15.58
CA GLU A 60 -35.47 4.14 15.29
C GLU A 60 -35.68 3.61 13.86
N TRP A 61 -36.85 3.82 13.24
CA TRP A 61 -37.15 3.32 11.89
C TRP A 61 -36.81 4.35 10.80
N LEU A 62 -36.62 5.60 11.22
CA LEU A 62 -36.03 6.67 10.42
C LEU A 62 -34.49 6.56 10.37
N ASP A 63 -33.90 5.62 11.11
CA ASP A 63 -32.47 5.33 11.03
C ASP A 63 -32.17 4.54 9.74
N GLY A 64 -31.92 5.30 8.67
CA GLY A 64 -31.59 4.81 7.35
C GLY A 64 -32.43 5.43 6.24
N GLY A 65 -32.26 4.94 5.02
CA GLY A 65 -33.05 5.40 3.88
C GLY A 65 -33.37 4.28 2.90
N ILE A 66 -34.34 4.54 2.01
CA ILE A 66 -34.84 3.56 1.04
C ILE A 66 -33.71 2.96 0.16
N TRP A 67 -32.64 3.72 -0.05
CA TRP A 67 -31.50 3.33 -0.88
C TRP A 67 -30.37 2.66 -0.10
N GLU A 68 -30.47 2.56 1.22
CA GLU A 68 -29.38 2.09 2.07
C GLU A 68 -28.90 0.67 1.71
N ARG A 69 -29.83 -0.27 1.51
CA ARG A 69 -29.50 -1.63 1.04
C ARG A 69 -28.78 -1.59 -0.30
N THR A 70 -29.24 -0.77 -1.24
CA THR A 70 -28.60 -0.60 -2.55
C THR A 70 -27.23 0.04 -2.44
N ILE A 71 -27.06 1.05 -1.58
CA ILE A 71 -25.77 1.70 -1.31
C ILE A 71 -24.79 0.67 -0.71
N LYS A 72 -25.26 -0.16 0.22
CA LYS A 72 -24.47 -1.23 0.82
C LYS A 72 -24.06 -2.27 -0.22
N THR A 73 -24.98 -2.82 -1.01
CA THR A 73 -24.65 -3.83 -2.03
C THR A 73 -23.74 -3.27 -3.13
N LEU A 74 -23.96 -2.03 -3.58
CA LEU A 74 -23.05 -1.36 -4.52
C LEU A 74 -21.68 -1.09 -3.88
N GLY A 75 -21.63 -0.78 -2.59
CA GLY A 75 -20.39 -0.62 -1.84
C GLY A 75 -19.59 -1.93 -1.75
N GLU A 76 -20.25 -3.03 -1.42
CA GLU A 76 -19.66 -4.37 -1.39
C GLU A 76 -19.19 -4.81 -2.79
N LEU A 77 -19.99 -4.55 -3.82
CA LEU A 77 -19.61 -4.82 -5.22
C LEU A 77 -18.39 -4.00 -5.64
N LYS A 78 -18.36 -2.69 -5.31
CA LYS A 78 -17.21 -1.82 -5.55
C LYS A 78 -15.95 -2.38 -4.89
N GLN A 79 -16.05 -2.78 -3.62
CA GLN A 79 -14.94 -3.36 -2.87
C GLN A 79 -14.42 -4.64 -3.53
N ARG A 80 -15.33 -5.55 -3.92
CA ARG A 80 -14.99 -6.80 -4.61
C ARG A 80 -14.32 -6.56 -5.96
N ILE A 81 -14.78 -5.57 -6.73
CA ILE A 81 -14.15 -5.18 -7.99
C ILE A 81 -12.73 -4.67 -7.75
N LEU A 82 -12.53 -3.78 -6.76
CA LEU A 82 -11.22 -3.27 -6.41
C LEU A 82 -10.26 -4.38 -5.97
N GLU A 83 -10.73 -5.39 -5.23
CA GLU A 83 -9.93 -6.55 -4.85
C GLU A 83 -9.54 -7.45 -6.04
N LEU A 84 -10.44 -7.61 -7.01
CA LEU A 84 -10.13 -8.36 -8.23
C LEU A 84 -9.12 -7.59 -9.10
N MET A 85 -9.30 -6.28 -9.25
CA MET A 85 -8.37 -5.41 -9.96
C MET A 85 -6.99 -5.42 -9.30
N SER A 86 -6.93 -5.24 -7.99
CA SER A 86 -5.68 -5.32 -7.21
C SER A 86 -4.95 -6.64 -7.45
N ARG A 87 -5.64 -7.79 -7.35
CA ARG A 87 -5.02 -9.10 -7.61
C ARG A 87 -4.49 -9.25 -9.04
N ALA A 88 -5.23 -8.78 -10.04
CA ALA A 88 -4.81 -8.85 -11.43
C ALA A 88 -3.58 -7.98 -11.69
N ILE A 89 -3.63 -6.72 -11.24
CA ILE A 89 -2.53 -5.75 -11.36
C ILE A 89 -1.28 -6.28 -10.66
N ASN A 90 -1.39 -6.65 -9.38
CA ASN A 90 -0.24 -7.13 -8.60
C ASN A 90 0.40 -8.37 -9.25
N LYS A 91 -0.42 -9.32 -9.73
CA LYS A 91 0.07 -10.53 -10.40
C LYS A 91 0.83 -10.21 -11.69
N ASP A 92 0.32 -9.26 -12.48
CA ASP A 92 0.95 -8.84 -13.72
C ASP A 92 2.27 -8.11 -13.45
N THR A 93 2.26 -7.06 -12.61
CA THR A 93 3.44 -6.27 -12.26
C THR A 93 4.56 -7.12 -11.64
N VAL A 94 4.23 -8.01 -10.69
CA VAL A 94 5.21 -8.96 -10.11
C VAL A 94 5.69 -9.98 -11.15
N GLY A 95 4.84 -10.33 -12.12
CA GLY A 95 5.19 -11.18 -13.25
C GLY A 95 6.27 -10.55 -14.15
N GLN A 96 6.19 -9.26 -14.40
CA GLN A 96 7.16 -8.51 -15.19
C GLN A 96 8.53 -8.39 -14.48
N LEU A 97 8.54 -8.33 -13.15
CA LEU A 97 9.77 -8.28 -12.34
C LEU A 97 10.57 -9.60 -12.31
N ARG A 98 10.14 -10.65 -13.01
CA ARG A 98 10.87 -11.93 -13.07
C ARG A 98 12.28 -11.79 -13.64
N ALA A 99 12.48 -10.91 -14.62
CA ALA A 99 13.79 -10.67 -15.22
C ALA A 99 14.71 -9.94 -14.23
N TYR A 100 14.20 -8.88 -13.59
CA TYR A 100 14.87 -8.15 -12.52
C TYR A 100 15.31 -9.05 -11.35
N ARG A 101 14.45 -9.98 -10.92
CA ARG A 101 14.80 -10.98 -9.90
C ARG A 101 15.98 -11.86 -10.29
N LYS A 102 16.16 -12.19 -11.57
CA LYS A 102 17.22 -13.08 -12.06
C LYS A 102 18.54 -12.36 -12.34
N LYS A 103 18.60 -11.03 -12.15
CA LYS A 103 19.83 -10.26 -12.31
C LYS A 103 20.94 -10.88 -11.44
N ALA A 104 22.01 -11.32 -12.08
CA ALA A 104 23.11 -12.04 -11.41
C ALA A 104 24.22 -11.10 -10.89
N ASN A 105 24.22 -9.84 -11.33
CA ASN A 105 25.35 -8.93 -11.17
C ASN A 105 25.27 -8.06 -9.90
N TRP A 106 24.50 -8.46 -8.88
CA TRP A 106 24.35 -7.69 -7.63
C TRP A 106 25.65 -7.56 -6.82
N ALA A 107 26.61 -8.47 -7.01
CA ALA A 107 27.91 -8.45 -6.36
C ALA A 107 29.09 -8.42 -7.35
N SER A 108 28.82 -8.22 -8.65
CA SER A 108 29.89 -8.24 -9.66
C SER A 108 30.70 -6.95 -9.61
N GLU A 109 32.02 -7.09 -9.67
CA GLU A 109 32.97 -5.97 -9.86
C GLU A 109 32.83 -5.46 -11.29
N GLY A 110 31.99 -4.45 -11.51
CA GLY A 110 31.83 -3.98 -12.87
C GLY A 110 30.80 -2.91 -13.04
N VAL A 111 30.96 -1.78 -12.36
CA VAL A 111 31.09 -0.48 -13.03
C VAL A 111 31.94 0.40 -12.12
N GLY A 112 32.98 1.05 -12.66
CA GLY A 112 33.80 2.00 -11.91
C GLY A 112 32.95 3.14 -11.32
N ALA A 113 33.43 3.77 -10.26
CA ALA A 113 32.76 4.81 -9.46
C ALA A 113 32.34 6.09 -10.23
N ASP A 114 32.49 6.11 -11.56
CA ASP A 114 32.39 7.30 -12.42
C ASP A 114 31.48 7.07 -13.65
N ALA A 115 30.74 5.96 -13.71
CA ALA A 115 29.70 5.79 -14.72
C ALA A 115 28.40 6.40 -14.21
N ASP A 116 27.75 7.24 -15.01
CA ASP A 116 26.38 7.70 -14.80
C ASP A 116 25.50 6.49 -14.42
N VAL A 117 25.10 6.44 -13.15
CA VAL A 117 24.35 5.31 -12.58
C VAL A 117 22.92 5.39 -13.10
N GLU A 118 22.67 4.75 -14.24
CA GLU A 118 21.34 4.61 -14.80
C GLU A 118 20.53 3.53 -14.08
N VAL A 119 19.20 3.61 -14.18
CA VAL A 119 18.29 2.57 -13.67
C VAL A 119 18.58 1.26 -14.39
N SER A 120 18.48 0.13 -13.66
CA SER A 120 18.67 -1.21 -14.23
C SER A 120 17.85 -1.42 -15.50
N ILE A 121 18.50 -1.88 -16.57
CA ILE A 121 17.85 -2.16 -17.86
C ILE A 121 16.66 -3.14 -17.74
N GLU A 122 16.69 -4.04 -16.76
CA GLU A 122 15.61 -4.99 -16.46
C GLU A 122 14.31 -4.30 -15.98
N LEU A 123 14.39 -3.03 -15.55
CA LEU A 123 13.24 -2.20 -15.16
C LEU A 123 12.78 -1.26 -16.27
N SER A 124 13.48 -1.22 -17.41
CA SER A 124 13.20 -0.28 -18.50
C SER A 124 11.80 -0.43 -19.10
N GLY A 125 11.26 -1.65 -19.17
CA GLY A 125 9.88 -1.89 -19.61
C GLY A 125 8.84 -1.63 -18.52
N LEU A 126 9.17 -2.00 -17.27
CA LEU A 126 8.24 -1.89 -16.15
C LEU A 126 7.92 -0.45 -15.77
N LEU A 127 8.92 0.44 -15.72
CA LEU A 127 8.71 1.81 -15.22
C LEU A 127 7.74 2.62 -16.11
N PRO A 128 7.86 2.61 -17.46
CA PRO A 128 6.87 3.24 -18.33
C PRO A 128 5.48 2.61 -18.20
N GLU A 129 5.38 1.28 -18.15
CA GLU A 129 4.10 0.58 -18.00
C GLU A 129 3.43 0.91 -16.66
N LEU A 130 4.21 0.94 -15.57
CA LEU A 130 3.72 1.34 -14.26
C LEU A 130 3.26 2.79 -14.29
N SER A 131 4.02 3.70 -14.90
CA SER A 131 3.62 5.11 -15.03
C SER A 131 2.32 5.26 -15.81
N GLN A 132 2.15 4.51 -16.91
CA GLN A 132 0.92 4.54 -17.71
C GLN A 132 -0.26 3.97 -16.92
N LEU A 133 -0.10 2.80 -16.30
CA LEU A 133 -1.12 2.16 -15.47
C LEU A 133 -1.60 3.13 -14.38
N VAL A 134 -0.65 3.74 -13.69
CA VAL A 134 -0.89 4.68 -12.63
C VAL A 134 -1.67 5.92 -13.13
N SER A 135 -1.31 6.46 -14.30
CA SER A 135 -2.07 7.55 -14.94
C SER A 135 -3.51 7.14 -15.24
N VAL A 136 -3.69 5.98 -15.89
CA VAL A 136 -5.00 5.44 -16.25
C VAL A 136 -5.87 5.19 -15.02
N LEU A 137 -5.29 4.67 -13.93
CA LEU A 137 -6.03 4.48 -12.67
C LEU A 137 -6.46 5.80 -12.05
N SER A 138 -5.64 6.85 -12.15
CA SER A 138 -6.01 8.18 -11.64
C SER A 138 -7.10 8.86 -12.46
N GLU A 139 -7.20 8.58 -13.76
CA GLU A 139 -8.25 9.10 -14.64
C GLU A 139 -9.57 8.34 -14.52
N LEU A 140 -9.53 7.00 -14.39
CA LEU A 140 -10.73 6.16 -14.41
C LEU A 140 -11.40 5.99 -13.06
N LEU A 141 -10.66 6.13 -11.95
CA LEU A 141 -11.17 5.85 -10.61
C LEU A 141 -11.18 7.10 -9.74
N PRO A 142 -12.17 7.23 -8.83
CA PRO A 142 -12.08 8.21 -7.76
C PRO A 142 -10.81 8.00 -6.94
N PHE A 143 -10.28 9.08 -6.37
CA PHE A 143 -9.05 9.07 -5.57
C PHE A 143 -8.99 7.94 -4.53
N SER A 144 -10.11 7.63 -3.86
CA SER A 144 -10.17 6.53 -2.88
C SER A 144 -9.86 5.15 -3.49
N GLY A 145 -10.36 4.88 -4.69
CA GLY A 145 -10.14 3.62 -5.40
C GLY A 145 -8.73 3.50 -5.96
N SER A 146 -8.24 4.57 -6.60
CA SER A 146 -6.85 4.60 -7.11
C SER A 146 -5.85 4.49 -5.96
N ALA A 147 -6.06 5.21 -4.86
CA ALA A 147 -5.20 5.12 -3.68
C ALA A 147 -5.18 3.73 -3.05
N TYR A 148 -6.33 3.04 -3.00
CA TYR A 148 -6.40 1.65 -2.53
C TYR A 148 -5.55 0.72 -3.40
N LEU A 149 -5.70 0.79 -4.73
CA LEU A 149 -4.97 -0.05 -5.67
C LEU A 149 -3.45 0.24 -5.61
N LEU A 150 -3.06 1.51 -5.59
CA LEU A 150 -1.65 1.91 -5.52
C LEU A 150 -0.99 1.47 -4.20
N ARG A 151 -1.68 1.56 -3.06
CA ARG A 151 -1.15 1.05 -1.79
C ARG A 151 -1.01 -0.47 -1.81
N SER A 152 -1.99 -1.18 -2.37
CA SER A 152 -1.93 -2.63 -2.52
C SER A 152 -0.77 -3.06 -3.42
N LEU A 153 -0.57 -2.35 -4.53
CA LEU A 153 0.54 -2.59 -5.45
C LEU A 153 1.89 -2.28 -4.80
N ALA A 154 2.00 -1.14 -4.13
CA ALA A 154 3.21 -0.75 -3.40
C ALA A 154 3.56 -1.78 -2.32
N ALA A 155 2.58 -2.28 -1.57
CA ALA A 155 2.81 -3.32 -0.57
C ALA A 155 3.35 -4.62 -1.20
N GLU A 156 2.83 -5.03 -2.35
CA GLU A 156 3.36 -6.23 -3.02
C GLU A 156 4.74 -6.02 -3.63
N LEU A 157 4.99 -4.85 -4.22
CA LEU A 157 6.32 -4.48 -4.71
C LEU A 157 7.33 -4.43 -3.56
N ASP A 158 6.94 -3.88 -2.41
CA ASP A 158 7.77 -3.82 -1.20
C ASP A 158 8.16 -5.23 -0.74
N MET A 159 7.18 -6.14 -0.59
CA MET A 159 7.44 -7.54 -0.23
C MET A 159 8.29 -8.25 -1.27
N PHE A 160 8.01 -8.07 -2.56
CA PHE A 160 8.80 -8.67 -3.63
C PHE A 160 10.27 -8.22 -3.58
N LEU A 161 10.53 -6.92 -3.47
CA LEU A 161 11.88 -6.37 -3.44
C LEU A 161 12.66 -6.86 -2.20
N VAL A 162 12.01 -6.90 -1.04
CA VAL A 162 12.64 -7.37 0.20
C VAL A 162 12.91 -8.88 0.15
N ASP A 163 11.90 -9.69 -0.15
CA ASP A 163 11.99 -11.16 -0.01
C ASP A 163 12.69 -11.81 -1.20
N ARG A 164 12.47 -11.30 -2.42
CA ARG A 164 12.91 -11.95 -3.67
C ARG A 164 14.19 -11.36 -4.24
N VAL A 165 14.57 -10.15 -3.82
CA VAL A 165 15.78 -9.48 -4.31
C VAL A 165 16.77 -9.27 -3.16
N ALA A 166 16.45 -8.41 -2.20
CA ALA A 166 17.37 -8.04 -1.11
C ALA A 166 17.78 -9.24 -0.24
N SER A 167 16.84 -10.12 0.11
CA SER A 167 17.12 -11.28 0.97
C SER A 167 17.67 -12.49 0.20
N ALA A 168 17.51 -12.50 -1.13
CA ALA A 168 17.84 -13.65 -1.97
C ALA A 168 19.25 -13.56 -2.57
N HIS A 169 19.75 -12.35 -2.83
CA HIS A 169 21.02 -12.11 -3.51
C HIS A 169 22.12 -11.66 -2.56
N GLN A 170 23.34 -11.75 -3.05
CA GLN A 170 24.54 -11.18 -2.43
C GLN A 170 24.82 -9.83 -3.07
N PHE A 171 25.26 -8.85 -2.28
CA PHE A 171 25.47 -7.47 -2.71
C PHE A 171 26.88 -7.00 -2.39
N ASN A 172 27.47 -6.21 -3.28
CA ASN A 172 28.58 -5.32 -2.95
C ASN A 172 28.05 -3.88 -2.81
N SER A 173 28.91 -2.93 -2.39
CA SER A 173 28.53 -1.52 -2.26
C SER A 173 27.86 -0.95 -3.52
N SER A 174 28.42 -1.21 -4.72
CA SER A 174 27.88 -0.73 -6.00
C SER A 174 26.50 -1.33 -6.32
N GLY A 175 26.31 -2.63 -6.11
CA GLY A 175 25.03 -3.30 -6.30
C GLY A 175 23.95 -2.86 -5.31
N GLY A 176 24.33 -2.54 -4.07
CA GLY A 176 23.45 -1.91 -3.09
C GLY A 176 22.99 -0.52 -3.53
N TRP A 177 23.89 0.27 -4.10
CA TRP A 177 23.57 1.57 -4.70
C TRP A 177 22.63 1.46 -5.90
N GLN A 178 22.91 0.52 -6.81
CA GLN A 178 22.01 0.26 -7.94
C GLN A 178 20.62 -0.14 -7.44
N PHE A 179 20.54 -1.01 -6.42
CA PHE A 179 19.27 -1.39 -5.81
C PHE A 179 18.56 -0.17 -5.23
N ALA A 180 19.26 0.72 -4.53
CA ALA A 180 18.68 1.96 -4.00
C ALA A 180 18.12 2.88 -5.09
N MET A 181 18.85 3.04 -6.21
CA MET A 181 18.37 3.80 -7.36
C MET A 181 17.12 3.18 -7.99
N ASP A 182 17.13 1.86 -8.17
CA ASP A 182 16.00 1.11 -8.73
C ASP A 182 14.75 1.22 -7.86
N VAL A 183 14.87 1.05 -6.54
CA VAL A 183 13.74 1.22 -5.59
C VAL A 183 13.23 2.67 -5.59
N SER A 184 14.14 3.66 -5.61
CA SER A 184 13.79 5.08 -5.68
C SER A 184 13.03 5.40 -6.97
N ALA A 185 13.46 4.84 -8.10
CA ALA A 185 12.78 5.02 -9.39
C ALA A 185 11.35 4.47 -9.36
N ILE A 186 11.14 3.25 -8.84
CA ILE A 186 9.81 2.65 -8.68
C ILE A 186 8.95 3.52 -7.73
N SER A 187 9.51 3.91 -6.59
CA SER A 187 8.82 4.76 -5.60
C SER A 187 8.37 6.08 -6.22
N ARG A 188 9.24 6.73 -6.99
CA ARG A 188 8.93 7.99 -7.69
C ARG A 188 7.77 7.85 -8.66
N VAL A 189 7.72 6.77 -9.44
CA VAL A 189 6.60 6.50 -10.35
C VAL A 189 5.28 6.32 -9.59
N LEU A 190 5.30 5.58 -8.48
CA LEU A 190 4.12 5.42 -7.62
C LEU A 190 3.66 6.72 -6.96
N HIS A 191 4.60 7.62 -6.63
CA HIS A 191 4.32 8.91 -6.01
C HIS A 191 3.86 10.00 -6.99
N ALA A 192 4.32 9.97 -8.25
CA ALA A 192 4.09 11.03 -9.23
C ALA A 192 2.60 11.31 -9.50
N SER A 193 1.75 10.31 -9.40
CA SER A 193 0.29 10.41 -9.61
C SER A 193 -0.52 10.56 -8.32
N ALA A 194 0.12 10.32 -7.18
CA ALA A 194 -0.52 10.19 -5.89
C ALA A 194 -0.92 11.53 -5.26
N GLY A 195 -0.67 12.64 -5.95
CA GLY A 195 -0.90 13.99 -5.45
C GLY A 195 -0.10 14.25 -4.17
N GLY A 196 1.21 13.93 -4.16
CA GLY A 196 2.26 14.38 -3.23
C GLY A 196 2.14 14.00 -1.74
N SER A 197 0.94 14.03 -1.18
CA SER A 197 0.63 13.95 0.26
C SER A 197 -0.42 12.89 0.57
N ALA A 198 -1.29 12.53 -0.37
CA ALA A 198 -2.50 11.77 -0.04
C ALA A 198 -2.30 10.24 0.05
N LEU A 199 -1.16 9.71 -0.41
CA LEU A 199 -0.74 8.32 -0.16
C LEU A 199 0.12 8.14 1.10
N GLN A 200 0.55 9.23 1.74
CA GLN A 200 1.23 9.19 3.04
C GLN A 200 0.19 8.92 4.13
N GLY A 201 -0.14 7.65 4.36
CA GLY A 201 -0.88 7.24 5.56
C GLY A 201 -0.06 7.47 6.83
N PRO A 202 -0.54 7.03 8.02
CA PRO A 202 0.22 7.15 9.28
C PRO A 202 1.60 6.45 9.26
N SER A 203 1.85 5.56 8.30
CA SER A 203 3.14 4.89 8.03
C SER A 203 3.97 5.53 6.90
N GLY A 204 3.50 6.63 6.32
CA GLY A 204 4.28 7.68 5.65
C GLY A 204 4.97 7.40 4.31
N GLN A 205 5.35 6.16 3.97
CA GLN A 205 6.22 5.92 2.82
C GLN A 205 5.81 4.67 2.02
N LEU A 206 5.65 4.82 0.70
CA LEU A 206 5.52 3.67 -0.20
C LEU A 206 6.87 2.96 -0.29
N LEU A 207 6.87 1.64 -0.36
CA LEU A 207 8.09 0.81 -0.38
C LEU A 207 8.99 1.02 0.85
N ALA A 208 8.41 1.25 2.03
CA ALA A 208 9.15 1.60 3.23
C ALA A 208 10.23 0.58 3.59
N LYS A 209 9.92 -0.73 3.54
CA LYS A 209 10.90 -1.77 3.88
C LYS A 209 11.98 -1.91 2.82
N ALA A 210 11.62 -1.84 1.54
CA ALA A 210 12.57 -1.91 0.44
C ALA A 210 13.53 -0.71 0.45
N MET A 211 13.04 0.49 0.80
CA MET A 211 13.87 1.69 1.00
C MET A 211 14.82 1.53 2.18
N GLU A 212 14.37 0.94 3.29
CA GLU A 212 15.24 0.63 4.43
C GLU A 212 16.30 -0.44 4.08
N CYS A 213 15.91 -1.50 3.37
CA CYS A 213 16.85 -2.50 2.84
C CYS A 213 17.88 -1.85 1.92
N ALA A 214 17.43 -0.97 1.01
CA ALA A 214 18.29 -0.24 0.11
C ALA A 214 19.31 0.62 0.84
N ARG A 215 18.88 1.36 1.87
CA ARG A 215 19.79 2.15 2.72
C ARG A 215 20.85 1.27 3.37
N ILE A 216 20.46 0.15 3.96
CA ILE A 216 21.41 -0.78 4.60
C ILE A 216 22.40 -1.34 3.58
N LEU A 217 21.91 -1.75 2.40
CA LEU A 217 22.74 -2.34 1.36
C LEU A 217 23.63 -1.32 0.65
N SER A 218 23.28 -0.03 0.60
CA SER A 218 24.09 1.02 -0.01
C SER A 218 25.08 1.71 0.94
N CYS A 219 25.09 1.35 2.23
CA CYS A 219 26.04 1.90 3.21
C CYS A 219 27.50 1.67 2.76
N SER A 220 28.31 2.72 2.78
CA SER A 220 29.75 2.62 2.55
C SER A 220 30.42 1.86 3.71
N LEU A 221 31.46 1.08 3.39
CA LEU A 221 32.23 0.32 4.40
C LEU A 221 33.03 1.23 5.33
N ASP A 222 33.81 2.16 4.76
CA ASP A 222 34.80 2.96 5.50
C ASP A 222 34.47 4.47 5.50
N GLY A 223 33.20 4.83 5.28
CA GLY A 223 32.79 6.23 5.20
C GLY A 223 33.22 6.92 3.90
N GLU A 224 33.63 6.18 2.88
CA GLU A 224 33.80 6.74 1.53
C GLU A 224 32.48 7.34 1.06
N GLU A 225 32.49 8.63 0.72
CA GLU A 225 31.34 9.34 0.18
C GLU A 225 30.99 8.78 -1.19
N LEU A 226 30.02 7.87 -1.23
CA LEU A 226 29.41 7.44 -2.48
C LEU A 226 28.52 8.58 -3.00
N PRO A 227 28.57 8.91 -4.30
CA PRO A 227 27.94 10.09 -4.86
C PRO A 227 26.42 10.06 -4.64
N GLY A 228 25.91 11.01 -3.85
CA GLY A 228 24.47 11.27 -3.69
C GLY A 228 23.82 10.86 -2.36
N ASN A 229 24.57 10.38 -1.35
CA ASN A 229 24.01 10.00 -0.05
C ASN A 229 24.69 10.73 1.12
N SER A 230 24.53 12.05 1.16
CA SER A 230 25.04 12.92 2.24
C SER A 230 24.28 12.78 3.57
N ASP A 231 23.34 11.85 3.68
CA ASP A 231 22.43 11.70 4.83
C ASP A 231 22.84 10.54 5.77
N MET A 232 23.85 9.75 5.39
CA MET A 232 24.36 8.65 6.20
C MET A 232 25.64 9.05 6.93
N THR A 233 25.49 9.40 8.22
CA THR A 233 26.60 9.83 9.08
C THR A 233 27.38 8.68 9.72
N LEU A 234 26.97 7.42 9.50
CA LEU A 234 27.58 6.23 10.12
C LEU A 234 27.90 5.19 9.05
N SER A 235 29.15 4.77 9.01
CA SER A 235 29.63 3.76 8.05
C SER A 235 29.17 2.36 8.47
N LEU A 236 29.10 1.43 7.52
CA LEU A 236 28.70 0.04 7.81
C LEU A 236 29.64 -0.60 8.86
N SER A 237 30.94 -0.30 8.82
CA SER A 237 31.92 -0.85 9.76
C SER A 237 31.72 -0.38 11.21
N GLU A 238 31.12 0.78 11.45
CA GLU A 238 30.90 1.33 12.79
C GLU A 238 29.73 0.69 13.53
N TRP A 239 28.63 0.39 12.83
CA TRP A 239 27.41 -0.11 13.46
C TRP A 239 27.14 -1.59 13.23
N ALA A 240 27.59 -2.17 12.11
CA ALA A 240 27.27 -3.55 11.78
C ALA A 240 27.81 -4.58 12.79
N PRO A 241 29.05 -4.45 13.34
CA PRO A 241 29.55 -5.39 14.34
C PRO A 241 28.68 -5.41 15.61
N ALA A 242 28.23 -4.24 16.08
CA ALA A 242 27.38 -4.12 17.25
C ALA A 242 26.01 -4.79 17.07
N ILE A 243 25.46 -4.78 15.85
CA ILE A 243 24.18 -5.42 15.54
C ILE A 243 24.32 -6.93 15.29
N LEU A 244 25.46 -7.36 14.74
CA LEU A 244 25.76 -8.78 14.50
C LEU A 244 26.14 -9.54 15.77
N ASP A 245 26.63 -8.86 16.80
CA ASP A 245 26.87 -9.47 18.11
C ASP A 245 25.55 -9.95 18.73
N ALA A 246 25.50 -11.23 19.07
CA ALA A 246 24.35 -11.87 19.70
C ALA A 246 24.18 -11.43 21.17
N ALA A 247 25.20 -10.82 21.77
CA ALA A 247 25.16 -10.31 23.13
C ALA A 247 24.53 -8.91 23.25
N THR A 248 24.35 -8.18 22.15
CA THR A 248 23.77 -6.83 22.15
C THR A 248 22.27 -6.85 22.43
N ASP A 249 21.79 -5.97 23.31
CA ASP A 249 20.35 -5.81 23.57
C ASP A 249 19.65 -5.29 22.31
N ASP A 250 18.53 -5.93 21.94
CA ASP A 250 17.72 -5.60 20.78
C ASP A 250 17.25 -4.14 20.79
N LYS A 251 17.05 -3.57 21.99
CA LYS A 251 16.64 -2.16 22.15
C LYS A 251 17.77 -1.17 21.80
N GLU A 252 19.01 -1.50 22.17
CA GLU A 252 20.17 -0.68 21.83
C GLU A 252 20.46 -0.74 20.34
N ALA A 253 20.35 -1.93 19.74
CA ALA A 253 20.46 -2.10 18.29
C ALA A 253 19.41 -1.27 17.53
N MET A 254 18.15 -1.29 17.98
CA MET A 254 17.09 -0.48 17.37
C MET A 254 17.28 1.03 17.56
N LEU A 255 17.94 1.49 18.63
CA LEU A 255 18.29 2.90 18.80
C LEU A 255 19.34 3.36 17.78
N VAL A 256 20.35 2.51 17.51
CA VAL A 256 21.35 2.78 16.47
C VAL A 256 20.70 2.79 15.09
N LEU A 257 19.84 1.82 14.80
CA LEU A 257 19.07 1.73 13.55
C LEU A 257 18.07 2.87 13.37
N GLY A 258 17.49 3.36 14.46
CA GLY A 258 16.63 4.53 14.46
C GLY A 258 17.34 5.79 13.97
N LYS A 259 18.64 5.93 14.28
CA LYS A 259 19.49 7.03 13.74
C LYS A 259 19.73 6.89 12.24
N LEU A 260 19.74 5.66 11.72
CA LEU A 260 19.83 5.35 10.29
C LEU A 260 18.46 5.47 9.56
N GLY A 261 17.41 5.85 10.28
CA GLY A 261 16.06 5.99 9.71
C GLY A 261 15.38 4.65 9.39
N VAL A 262 15.83 3.55 9.99
CA VAL A 262 15.23 2.22 9.87
C VAL A 262 14.19 2.03 10.98
N LYS A 263 12.93 1.82 10.59
CA LYS A 263 11.77 1.74 11.50
C LYS A 263 10.89 0.52 11.26
N HIS A 264 10.91 -0.05 10.06
CA HIS A 264 9.94 -1.07 9.62
C HIS A 264 10.55 -2.48 9.52
N LEU A 265 11.88 -2.60 9.45
CA LEU A 265 12.59 -3.88 9.44
C LEU A 265 12.81 -4.44 10.85
N SER A 266 12.74 -5.77 10.99
CA SER A 266 13.14 -6.45 12.22
C SER A 266 14.67 -6.61 12.30
N ILE A 267 15.20 -6.71 13.52
CA ILE A 267 16.64 -6.90 13.75
C ILE A 267 17.18 -8.14 13.02
N GLU A 268 16.39 -9.22 13.00
CA GLU A 268 16.78 -10.45 12.29
C GLU A 268 16.89 -10.23 10.77
N GLN A 269 15.97 -9.48 10.18
CA GLN A 269 16.06 -9.11 8.76
C GLN A 269 17.31 -8.27 8.50
N ILE A 270 17.62 -7.34 9.39
CA ILE A 270 18.80 -6.47 9.27
C ILE A 270 20.09 -7.29 9.38
N ARG A 271 20.19 -8.18 10.36
CA ARG A 271 21.32 -9.12 10.50
C ARG A 271 21.49 -9.97 9.24
N GLN A 272 20.39 -10.45 8.65
CA GLN A 272 20.44 -11.20 7.39
C GLN A 272 20.96 -10.34 6.25
N LEU A 273 20.48 -9.09 6.10
CA LEU A 273 20.92 -8.17 5.05
C LEU A 273 22.41 -7.81 5.17
N VAL A 274 22.89 -7.55 6.38
CA VAL A 274 24.32 -7.28 6.62
C VAL A 274 25.18 -8.48 6.22
N LYS A 275 24.75 -9.70 6.54
CA LYS A 275 25.43 -10.94 6.09
C LYS A 275 25.41 -11.13 4.57
N ARG A 276 24.54 -10.43 3.84
CA ARG A 276 24.49 -10.44 2.37
C ARG A 276 25.47 -9.47 1.71
N ARG A 277 26.14 -8.61 2.48
CA ARG A 277 27.19 -7.72 2.00
C ARG A 277 28.50 -8.51 1.89
N VAL A 278 28.89 -8.90 0.67
CA VAL A 278 30.07 -9.74 0.43
C VAL A 278 31.37 -9.03 0.76
N ASP A 279 31.37 -7.71 0.56
CA ASP A 279 32.47 -6.81 0.88
C ASP A 279 32.68 -6.71 2.39
N PHE A 280 31.62 -6.60 3.18
CA PHE A 280 31.69 -6.68 4.64
C PHE A 280 32.16 -8.06 5.13
N ALA A 281 31.62 -9.14 4.58
CA ALA A 281 32.02 -10.49 4.95
C ALA A 281 33.50 -10.76 4.65
N ALA A 282 34.03 -10.24 3.54
CA ALA A 282 35.44 -10.38 3.19
C ALA A 282 36.37 -9.67 4.19
N THR A 283 36.04 -8.44 4.60
CA THR A 283 36.87 -7.64 5.52
C THR A 283 36.92 -8.24 6.93
N PHE A 284 35.81 -8.79 7.43
CA PHE A 284 35.72 -9.31 8.80
C PHE A 284 35.96 -10.83 8.93
N SER A 285 36.08 -11.57 7.82
CA SER A 285 36.48 -12.99 7.83
C SER A 285 37.99 -13.21 7.68
N SER A 286 38.78 -12.15 7.49
CA SER A 286 40.23 -12.27 7.36
C SER A 286 40.87 -12.43 8.75
N PRO A 287 41.55 -13.56 9.04
CA PRO A 287 42.04 -13.90 10.38
C PRO A 287 43.39 -13.23 10.73
N GLU A 288 43.63 -11.99 10.31
CA GLU A 288 44.91 -11.28 10.56
C GLU A 288 44.80 -10.13 11.58
N MET A 289 43.74 -10.07 12.39
CA MET A 289 43.69 -9.16 13.54
C MET A 289 43.17 -9.84 14.82
N PHE A 290 43.86 -10.89 15.25
CA PHE A 290 43.97 -11.28 16.66
C PHE A 290 45.39 -11.72 16.97
#